data_AF-A0A819JGF8-F1
#
_entry.id   AF-A0A819JGF8-F1
#
_cell.length_a   1.000
_cell.length_b   1.000
_cell.length_c   1.000
_cell.angle_alpha   90.00
_cell.angle_beta   90.00
_cell.angle_gamma   90.00
#
_symmetry.space_group_name_H-M   'P 1'
#
loop_
_entity.id
_entity.type
_entity.pdbx_description
1 polymer ?
#
loop_
_entity_poly.entity_id
_entity_poly.type
_entity_poly.pdbx_seq_one_letter_code
_entity_poly.pdbx_strand_id
1 'polypeptide(L)'
;MDTIITLSTTVDNRKSNDHQTTSMYNGNNVTISDKMYQKAIRALLWKLDKRLIPFLTILELFSFLNRINIGNAKIAGIENTLHLTQTEYSWAVSIYFIGFIYRAEDAPYFIRSHLISLGFMVAMLFASLILKYILWRENQHRDHLSPEQRTRELTMCGQEPCDAHPDFRYVT
;
A
#
# COMPACT_ATOMS: atom_id res chain seq x y z
N MET A 1 24.91 -46.36 -59.92
CA MET A 1 25.96 -45.57 -60.58
C MET A 1 25.33 -44.24 -60.98
N ASP A 2 25.64 -43.06 -60.48
CA ASP A 2 26.63 -42.60 -59.49
C ASP A 2 26.25 -41.16 -59.09
N THR A 3 26.42 -40.87 -57.80
CA THR A 3 27.03 -39.64 -57.23
C THR A 3 26.28 -38.29 -57.18
N ILE A 4 26.18 -37.85 -55.92
CA ILE A 4 25.86 -36.58 -55.27
C ILE A 4 26.78 -35.42 -55.68
N ILE A 5 26.26 -34.19 -55.89
CA ILE A 5 26.79 -32.89 -55.38
C ILE A 5 25.60 -31.89 -55.26
N THR A 6 25.03 -31.59 -54.07
CA THR A 6 25.30 -30.51 -53.08
C THR A 6 25.04 -29.05 -53.49
N LEU A 7 24.34 -28.31 -52.60
CA LEU A 7 24.18 -26.84 -52.45
C LEU A 7 23.10 -26.20 -53.36
N SER A 8 22.14 -25.38 -52.92
CA SER A 8 21.92 -24.63 -51.67
C SER A 8 20.61 -23.84 -51.82
N THR A 9 19.71 -23.89 -50.83
CA THR A 9 18.93 -22.76 -50.26
C THR A 9 17.85 -23.31 -49.32
N THR A 10 18.23 -23.57 -48.06
CA THR A 10 17.28 -23.80 -46.97
C THR A 10 16.72 -22.45 -46.51
N VAL A 11 15.46 -22.20 -46.86
CA VAL A 11 14.62 -21.18 -46.24
C VAL A 11 14.36 -21.58 -44.79
N ASP A 12 14.70 -20.66 -43.89
CA ASP A 12 14.63 -20.73 -42.42
C ASP A 12 13.19 -21.05 -41.97
N ASN A 13 12.96 -22.26 -41.47
CA ASN A 13 11.71 -22.67 -40.83
C ASN A 13 11.92 -22.75 -39.31
N ARG A 14 12.16 -21.60 -38.68
CA ARG A 14 12.14 -21.44 -37.22
C ARG A 14 10.71 -21.27 -36.73
N LYS A 15 10.01 -22.38 -36.48
CA LYS A 15 8.84 -22.41 -35.59
C LYS A 15 8.86 -23.67 -34.72
N SER A 16 8.67 -23.42 -33.41
CA SER A 16 8.24 -24.38 -32.39
C SER A 16 9.25 -25.45 -31.98
N ASN A 17 10.20 -25.06 -31.13
CA ASN A 17 10.95 -26.01 -30.28
C ASN A 17 10.91 -25.56 -28.81
N ASP A 18 9.76 -25.04 -28.38
CA ASP A 18 9.45 -24.87 -26.96
C ASP A 18 8.40 -25.94 -26.61
N HIS A 19 8.71 -26.73 -25.59
CA HIS A 19 7.91 -27.82 -24.98
C HIS A 19 8.33 -29.25 -25.36
N GLN A 20 9.57 -29.60 -25.06
CA GLN A 20 9.93 -30.99 -24.74
C GLN A 20 10.89 -31.02 -23.54
N THR A 21 10.43 -30.53 -22.39
CA THR A 21 10.94 -30.99 -21.08
C THR A 21 10.27 -32.33 -20.78
N THR A 22 10.78 -33.39 -21.42
CA THR A 22 10.39 -34.77 -21.16
C THR A 22 10.73 -35.11 -19.71
N SER A 23 9.70 -35.19 -18.88
CA SER A 23 9.75 -35.60 -17.48
C SER A 23 10.25 -37.05 -17.38
N MET A 24 11.53 -37.25 -17.06
CA MET A 24 11.98 -38.49 -16.42
C MET A 24 11.59 -38.44 -14.94
N TYR A 25 10.39 -38.93 -14.64
CA TYR A 25 9.75 -38.84 -13.33
C TYR A 25 10.27 -39.91 -12.36
N ASN A 26 11.36 -39.59 -11.65
CA ASN A 26 11.72 -40.25 -10.40
C ASN A 26 11.20 -39.39 -9.25
N GLY A 27 10.27 -39.91 -8.43
CA GLY A 27 9.57 -39.14 -7.37
C GLY A 27 10.50 -38.47 -6.36
N ASN A 28 11.74 -38.95 -6.23
CA ASN A 28 12.75 -38.33 -5.39
C ASN A 28 13.38 -37.08 -6.05
N ASN A 29 13.52 -37.07 -7.38
CA ASN A 29 14.22 -36.01 -8.12
C ASN A 29 13.36 -34.74 -8.31
N VAL A 30 12.05 -34.90 -8.48
CA VAL A 30 11.10 -33.77 -8.60
C VAL A 30 11.07 -32.96 -7.31
N THR A 31 10.92 -33.66 -6.18
CA THR A 31 10.90 -33.04 -4.84
C THR A 31 12.21 -32.32 -4.48
N ILE A 32 13.35 -32.82 -4.96
CA ILE A 32 14.67 -32.20 -4.75
C ILE A 32 14.84 -30.96 -5.65
N SER A 33 14.39 -31.02 -6.90
CA SER A 33 14.43 -29.89 -7.84
C SER A 33 13.59 -28.71 -7.35
N ASP A 34 12.37 -28.97 -6.88
CA ASP A 34 11.48 -27.93 -6.36
C ASP A 34 12.05 -27.28 -5.09
N LYS A 35 12.56 -28.09 -4.15
CA LYS A 35 13.22 -27.57 -2.93
C LYS A 35 14.45 -26.71 -3.26
N MET A 36 15.23 -27.10 -4.27
CA MET A 36 16.41 -26.35 -4.70
C MET A 36 16.03 -25.01 -5.36
N TYR A 37 15.01 -25.01 -6.22
CA TYR A 37 14.47 -23.81 -6.85
C TYR A 37 13.92 -22.82 -5.82
N GLN A 38 13.15 -23.29 -4.83
CA GLN A 38 12.63 -22.45 -3.74
C GLN A 38 13.75 -21.85 -2.87
N LYS A 39 14.82 -22.60 -2.62
CA LYS A 39 16.00 -22.09 -1.91
C LYS A 39 16.72 -21.00 -2.69
N ALA A 40 16.82 -21.13 -4.01
CA ALA A 40 17.43 -20.13 -4.89
C ALA A 40 16.59 -18.82 -4.93
N ILE A 41 15.26 -18.92 -5.08
CA ILE A 41 14.35 -17.77 -5.02
C ILE A 41 14.46 -17.07 -3.66
N ARG A 42 14.43 -17.82 -2.55
CA ARG A 42 14.55 -17.23 -1.22
C ARG A 42 15.87 -16.50 -1.03
N ALA A 43 16.98 -17.08 -1.51
CA ALA A 43 18.28 -16.42 -1.46
C ALA A 43 18.33 -15.15 -2.31
N LEU A 44 17.62 -15.12 -3.45
CA LEU A 44 17.50 -13.95 -4.30
C LEU A 44 16.67 -12.84 -3.62
N LEU A 45 15.50 -13.17 -3.06
CA LEU A 45 14.67 -12.24 -2.30
C LEU A 45 15.44 -11.65 -1.12
N TRP A 46 16.16 -12.47 -0.35
CA TRP A 46 17.00 -11.99 0.75
C TRP A 46 18.12 -11.05 0.32
N LYS A 47 18.68 -11.22 -0.89
CA LYS A 47 19.68 -10.29 -1.43
C LYS A 47 19.06 -8.95 -1.83
N LEU A 48 17.83 -8.98 -2.35
CA LEU A 48 17.07 -7.81 -2.75
C LEU A 48 16.60 -7.04 -1.50
N ASP A 49 15.97 -7.73 -0.55
CA ASP A 49 15.48 -7.16 0.71
C ASP A 49 16.59 -6.50 1.52
N LYS A 50 17.76 -7.15 1.63
CA LYS A 50 18.94 -6.58 2.32
C LYS A 50 19.46 -5.29 1.71
N ARG A 51 19.14 -4.99 0.44
CA ARG A 51 19.54 -3.78 -0.25
C ARG A 51 18.42 -2.73 -0.26
N LEU A 52 17.19 -3.15 -0.51
CA LEU A 52 16.05 -2.25 -0.65
C LEU A 52 15.49 -1.81 0.70
N ILE A 53 15.29 -2.74 1.64
CA ILE A 53 14.66 -2.43 2.93
C ILE A 53 15.42 -1.35 3.71
N PRO A 54 16.74 -1.41 3.94
CA PRO A 54 17.41 -0.37 4.72
C PRO A 54 17.34 1.00 4.03
N PHE A 55 17.39 1.03 2.70
CA PHE A 55 17.28 2.25 1.93
C PHE A 55 15.87 2.85 2.02
N LEU A 56 14.83 2.04 1.84
CA LEU A 56 13.43 2.45 2.00
C LEU A 56 13.16 2.92 3.43
N THR A 57 13.68 2.22 4.44
CA THR A 57 13.54 2.63 5.84
C THR A 57 14.19 3.98 6.11
N ILE A 58 15.39 4.24 5.57
CA ILE A 58 16.06 5.54 5.71
C ILE A 58 15.26 6.64 4.99
N LEU A 59 14.83 6.39 3.75
CA LEU A 59 14.01 7.35 3.01
C LEU A 59 12.71 7.67 3.74
N GLU A 60 12.05 6.66 4.30
CA GLU A 60 10.83 6.83 5.07
C GLU A 60 11.08 7.59 6.37
N LEU A 61 12.21 7.33 7.05
CA LEU A 61 12.63 8.09 8.22
C LEU A 61 12.83 9.57 7.89
N PHE A 62 13.50 9.90 6.79
CA PHE A 62 13.67 11.29 6.36
C PHE A 62 12.34 11.95 5.97
N SER A 63 11.46 11.23 5.26
CA SER A 63 10.10 11.69 4.94
C SER A 63 9.32 12.00 6.22
N PHE A 64 9.40 11.13 7.21
CA PHE A 64 8.76 11.29 8.51
C PHE A 64 9.32 12.48 9.30
N LEU A 65 10.65 12.65 9.34
CA LEU A 65 11.31 13.77 10.00
C LEU A 65 10.86 15.12 9.41
N ASN A 66 10.76 15.22 8.08
CA ASN A 66 10.28 16.44 7.43
C ASN A 66 8.84 16.78 7.87
N ARG A 67 7.96 15.78 7.98
CA ARG A 67 6.56 15.96 8.44
C ARG A 67 6.47 16.36 9.91
N ILE A 68 7.33 15.83 10.77
CA ILE A 68 7.33 16.20 12.20
C ILE A 68 7.93 17.58 12.42
N ASN A 69 9.05 17.90 11.75
CA ASN A 69 9.77 19.15 11.96
C ASN A 69 8.89 20.37 11.65
N ILE A 70 8.04 20.30 10.61
CA ILE A 70 7.14 21.40 10.27
C ILE A 70 6.07 21.61 11.36
N GLY A 71 5.52 20.52 11.92
CA GLY A 71 4.57 20.57 13.04
C GLY A 71 5.21 21.11 14.33
N ASN A 72 6.41 20.65 14.65
CA ASN A 72 7.17 21.14 15.81
C ASN A 72 7.54 22.63 15.66
N ALA A 73 7.87 23.09 14.45
CA ALA A 73 8.16 24.50 14.19
C ALA A 73 6.94 25.40 14.47
N LYS A 74 5.72 24.94 14.15
CA LYS A 74 4.50 25.65 14.52
C LYS A 74 4.35 25.77 16.03
N ILE A 75 4.54 24.68 16.77
CA ILE A 75 4.49 24.67 18.25
C ILE A 75 5.58 25.58 18.85
N ALA A 76 6.77 25.62 18.24
CA ALA A 76 7.87 26.49 18.64
C ALA A 76 7.61 27.99 18.33
N GLY A 77 6.46 28.34 17.75
CA GLY A 77 6.07 29.73 17.53
C GLY A 77 6.65 30.37 16.28
N ILE A 78 7.03 29.59 15.26
CA ILE A 78 7.58 30.14 14.00
C ILE A 78 6.63 31.14 13.32
N GLU A 79 5.31 30.99 13.49
CA GLU A 79 4.30 31.93 13.02
C GLU A 79 4.53 33.33 13.60
N ASN A 80 4.85 33.43 14.90
CA ASN A 80 5.12 34.71 15.57
C ASN A 80 6.48 35.28 15.16
N THR A 81 7.51 34.44 15.03
CA THR A 81 8.87 34.86 14.67
C THR A 81 8.95 35.43 13.26
N LEU A 82 8.16 34.90 12.32
CA LEU A 82 8.11 35.37 10.93
C LEU A 82 6.95 36.35 10.66
N HIS A 83 6.17 36.70 11.68
CA HIS A 83 4.95 37.51 11.56
C HIS A 83 3.95 36.98 10.53
N LEU A 84 3.81 35.66 10.46
CA LEU A 84 2.86 34.99 9.57
C LEU A 84 1.50 34.85 10.26
N THR A 85 0.45 35.11 9.51
CA THR A 85 -0.90 34.68 9.90
C THR A 85 -1.02 33.15 9.80
N GLN A 86 -1.95 32.56 10.56
CA GLN A 86 -2.22 31.11 10.50
C GLN A 86 -2.56 30.63 9.08
N THR A 87 -3.24 31.47 8.31
CA THR A 87 -3.60 31.19 6.92
C THR A 87 -2.36 31.14 6.02
N GLU A 88 -1.44 32.12 6.15
CA GLU A 88 -0.20 32.15 5.37
C GLU A 88 0.72 30.97 5.70
N TYR A 89 0.84 30.60 6.98
CA TYR A 89 1.56 29.38 7.36
C TYR A 89 0.93 28.13 6.70
N SER A 90 -0.40 28.02 6.74
CA SER A 90 -1.12 26.90 6.12
C SER A 90 -0.92 26.83 4.60
N TRP A 91 -0.88 27.98 3.91
CA TRP A 91 -0.55 28.06 2.49
C TRP A 91 0.89 27.64 2.20
N ALA A 92 1.86 28.10 3.01
CA ALA A 92 3.27 27.73 2.86
C ALA A 92 3.47 26.21 2.96
N VAL A 93 2.81 25.56 3.93
CA VAL A 93 2.81 24.10 4.08
C VAL A 93 2.09 23.42 2.90
N SER A 94 0.99 23.98 2.42
CA SER A 94 0.19 23.38 1.34
C SER A 94 0.93 23.34 0.01
N ILE A 95 1.74 24.35 -0.30
CA ILE A 95 2.54 24.42 -1.54
C ILE A 95 3.48 23.22 -1.69
N TYR A 96 4.03 22.69 -0.58
CA TYR A 96 4.84 21.46 -0.59
C TYR A 96 4.07 20.28 -1.19
N PHE A 97 2.79 20.13 -0.84
CA PHE A 97 1.95 19.02 -1.33
C PHE A 97 1.50 19.19 -2.78
N ILE A 98 1.33 20.44 -3.25
CA ILE A 98 0.96 20.74 -4.65
C ILE A 98 1.99 20.15 -5.62
N GLY A 99 3.29 20.25 -5.29
CA GLY A 99 4.37 19.70 -6.13
C GLY A 99 4.36 18.17 -6.26
N PHE A 100 3.79 17.44 -5.30
CA PHE A 100 3.59 15.99 -5.41
C PHE A 100 2.40 15.63 -6.31
N ILE A 101 1.40 16.51 -6.40
CA ILE A 101 0.17 16.26 -7.14
C ILE A 101 0.35 16.64 -8.62
N TYR A 102 0.94 17.81 -8.91
CA TYR A 102 1.07 18.34 -10.27
C TYR A 102 2.50 18.20 -10.77
N ARG A 103 2.76 17.12 -11.52
CA ARG A 103 4.06 16.88 -12.13
C ARG A 103 4.19 17.73 -13.40
N ALA A 104 5.32 18.41 -13.55
CA ALA A 104 5.58 19.29 -14.70
C ALA A 104 5.47 18.57 -16.06
N GLU A 105 5.68 17.25 -16.10
CA GLU A 105 5.53 16.43 -17.31
C GLU A 105 4.11 16.32 -17.85
N ASP A 106 3.09 16.56 -17.02
CA ASP A 106 1.68 16.52 -17.42
C ASP A 106 1.14 17.90 -17.84
N ALA A 107 2.00 18.93 -17.88
CA ALA A 107 1.64 20.27 -18.34
C ALA A 107 1.29 20.29 -19.85
N PRO A 108 0.39 21.19 -20.31
CA PRO A 108 -0.30 22.23 -19.54
C PRO A 108 -1.66 21.79 -18.94
N TYR A 109 -2.19 20.62 -19.30
CA TYR A 109 -3.58 20.24 -18.98
C TYR A 109 -3.72 19.34 -17.74
N PHE A 110 -2.64 18.71 -17.25
CA PHE A 110 -2.58 17.94 -16.00
C PHE A 110 -3.68 16.89 -15.78
N ILE A 111 -4.22 16.31 -16.85
CA ILE A 111 -5.41 15.42 -16.80
C ILE A 111 -5.17 14.22 -15.87
N ARG A 112 -3.97 13.63 -15.91
CA ARG A 112 -3.61 12.45 -15.10
C ARG A 112 -3.61 12.75 -13.60
N SER A 113 -2.98 13.85 -13.20
CA SER A 113 -2.98 14.33 -11.81
C SER A 113 -4.40 14.57 -11.28
N HIS A 114 -5.26 15.20 -12.09
CA HIS A 114 -6.65 15.45 -11.71
C HIS A 114 -7.46 14.14 -11.57
N LEU A 115 -7.24 13.16 -12.45
CA LEU A 115 -7.91 11.85 -12.34
C LEU A 115 -7.48 11.09 -11.09
N ILE A 116 -6.19 11.11 -10.75
CA ILE A 116 -5.67 10.50 -9.52
C ILE A 116 -6.27 11.19 -8.30
N SER A 117 -6.26 12.53 -8.27
CA SER A 117 -6.86 13.32 -7.18
C SER A 117 -8.37 13.04 -7.04
N LEU A 118 -9.11 13.00 -8.15
CA LEU A 118 -10.53 12.66 -8.16
C LEU A 118 -10.77 11.24 -7.63
N GLY A 119 -9.95 10.28 -8.04
CA GLY A 119 -9.99 8.91 -7.52
C GLY A 119 -9.81 8.86 -6.00
N PHE A 120 -8.82 9.58 -5.45
CA PHE A 120 -8.62 9.68 -4.01
C PHE A 120 -9.80 10.35 -3.29
N MET A 121 -10.35 11.44 -3.84
CA MET A 121 -11.52 12.11 -3.25
C MET A 121 -12.74 11.19 -3.20
N VAL A 122 -13.00 10.46 -4.30
CA VAL A 122 -14.11 9.50 -4.38
C VAL A 122 -13.89 8.34 -3.40
N ALA A 123 -12.67 7.78 -3.32
CA ALA A 123 -12.35 6.72 -2.38
C ALA A 123 -12.51 7.17 -0.92
N MET A 124 -12.09 8.39 -0.58
CA MET A 124 -12.26 8.97 0.76
C MET A 124 -13.73 9.20 1.09
N LEU A 125 -14.53 9.69 0.14
CA LEU A 125 -15.99 9.81 0.31
C LEU A 125 -16.61 8.44 0.63
N PHE A 126 -16.29 7.41 -0.15
CA PHE A 126 -16.79 6.05 0.11
C PHE A 126 -16.32 5.52 1.46
N ALA A 127 -15.05 5.71 1.82
CA ALA A 127 -14.52 5.29 3.12
C ALA A 127 -15.24 6.00 4.28
N SER A 128 -15.51 7.31 4.16
CA SER A 128 -16.27 8.07 5.16
C SER A 128 -17.72 7.60 5.27
N LEU A 129 -18.37 7.29 4.15
CA LEU A 129 -19.73 6.74 4.14
C LEU A 129 -19.78 5.32 4.73
N ILE A 130 -18.79 4.48 4.43
CA ILE A 130 -18.64 3.14 4.99
C ILE A 130 -18.38 3.24 6.49
N LEU A 131 -17.48 4.11 6.94
CA LEU A 131 -17.21 4.32 8.36
C LEU A 131 -18.48 4.79 9.07
N LYS A 132 -19.18 5.81 8.53
CA LYS A 132 -20.45 6.28 9.08
C LYS A 132 -21.49 5.14 9.15
N TYR A 133 -21.58 4.31 8.11
CA TYR A 133 -22.46 3.15 8.10
C TYR A 133 -22.07 2.11 9.16
N ILE A 134 -20.79 1.81 9.33
CA ILE A 134 -20.29 0.88 10.36
C ILE A 134 -20.62 1.44 11.75
N LEU A 135 -20.35 2.71 12.00
CA LEU A 135 -20.64 3.35 13.29
C LEU A 135 -22.14 3.36 13.58
N TRP A 136 -22.97 3.65 12.57
CA TRP A 136 -24.42 3.58 12.69
C TRP A 136 -24.90 2.15 12.98
N ARG A 137 -24.37 1.17 12.24
CA ARG A 137 -24.68 -0.25 12.42
C ARG A 137 -24.27 -0.74 13.80
N GLU A 138 -23.12 -0.29 14.30
CA GLU A 138 -22.60 -0.63 15.62
C GLU A 138 -23.47 -0.02 16.73
N ASN A 139 -23.89 1.23 16.58
CA ASN A 139 -24.85 1.86 17.49
C ASN A 139 -26.19 1.10 17.50
N GLN A 140 -26.69 0.69 16.32
CA GLN A 140 -27.91 -0.10 16.20
C GLN A 140 -27.76 -1.51 16.81
N HIS A 141 -26.60 -2.15 16.65
CA HIS A 141 -26.31 -3.42 17.27
C HIS A 141 -26.39 -3.32 18.80
N ARG A 142 -25.86 -2.23 19.38
CA ARG A 142 -25.89 -1.98 20.82
C ARG A 142 -27.30 -1.72 21.37
N ASP A 143 -28.20 -1.18 20.56
CA ASP A 143 -29.61 -0.99 20.93
C ASP A 143 -30.38 -2.31 21.11
N HIS A 144 -29.95 -3.37 20.41
CA HIS A 144 -30.62 -4.66 20.38
C HIS A 144 -29.92 -5.74 21.23
N LEU A 145 -28.93 -5.36 22.05
CA LEU A 145 -28.26 -6.26 22.99
C LEU A 145 -29.26 -6.83 24.00
N SER A 146 -29.33 -8.16 24.10
CA SER A 146 -30.13 -8.82 25.12
C SER A 146 -29.58 -8.51 26.54
N PRO A 147 -30.41 -8.57 27.59
CA PRO A 147 -29.98 -8.28 28.96
C PRO A 147 -28.81 -9.15 29.44
N GLU A 148 -28.77 -10.42 29.03
CA GLU A 148 -27.69 -11.35 29.36
C GLU A 148 -26.36 -10.96 28.67
N GLN A 149 -26.42 -10.59 27.39
CA GLN A 149 -25.25 -10.13 26.63
C GLN A 149 -24.69 -8.83 27.20
N ARG A 150 -25.56 -7.86 27.51
CA ARG A 150 -25.18 -6.61 28.15
C ARG A 150 -24.44 -6.84 29.47
N THR A 151 -24.94 -7.75 30.30
CA THR A 151 -24.30 -8.10 31.60
C THR A 151 -22.93 -8.75 31.40
N ARG A 152 -22.80 -9.62 30.39
CA ARG A 152 -21.53 -10.26 30.02
C ARG A 152 -20.49 -9.23 29.57
N GLU A 153 -20.89 -8.25 28.77
CA GLU A 153 -20.00 -7.17 28.30
C GLU A 153 -19.57 -6.23 29.44
N LEU A 154 -20.50 -5.86 30.33
CA LEU A 154 -20.19 -5.10 31.55
C LEU A 154 -19.15 -5.80 32.43
N THR A 155 -19.26 -7.13 32.56
CA THR A 155 -18.32 -7.93 33.35
C THR A 155 -16.92 -7.96 32.72
N MET A 156 -16.82 -7.85 31.40
CA MET A 156 -15.53 -7.84 30.69
C MET A 156 -14.83 -6.48 30.73
N CYS A 157 -15.56 -5.37 30.67
CA CYS A 157 -14.95 -4.03 30.65
C CYS A 157 -14.57 -3.49 32.03
N GLY A 158 -15.14 -4.02 33.10
CA GLY A 158 -14.93 -3.46 34.44
C GLY A 158 -15.57 -2.07 34.58
N GLN A 159 -15.13 -1.30 35.59
CA GLN A 159 -15.73 -0.01 35.96
C GLN A 159 -15.16 1.19 35.17
N GLU A 160 -14.15 0.98 34.34
CA GLU A 160 -13.49 2.06 33.60
C GLU A 160 -14.21 2.36 32.27
N PRO A 161 -14.31 3.64 31.86
CA PRO A 161 -14.88 4.02 30.58
C PRO A 161 -13.98 3.51 29.44
N CYS A 162 -14.44 2.44 28.81
CA CYS A 162 -13.80 1.76 27.68
C CYS A 162 -14.69 1.87 26.43
N ASP A 163 -14.10 1.86 25.25
CA ASP A 163 -14.83 1.90 23.97
C ASP A 163 -15.72 0.65 23.76
N ALA A 164 -15.38 -0.44 24.44
CA ALA A 164 -16.12 -1.70 24.46
C ALA A 164 -17.31 -1.69 25.44
N HIS A 165 -17.57 -0.59 26.15
CA HIS A 165 -18.69 -0.49 27.07
C HIS A 165 -20.03 -0.51 26.30
N PRO A 166 -21.05 -1.28 26.72
CA PRO A 166 -22.30 -1.42 25.97
C PRO A 166 -23.07 -0.11 25.81
N ASP A 167 -22.93 0.82 26.77
CA ASP A 167 -23.54 2.15 26.69
C ASP A 167 -22.68 3.19 25.96
N PHE A 168 -21.47 2.85 25.51
CA PHE A 168 -20.66 3.75 24.69
C PHE A 168 -21.34 3.96 23.33
N ARG A 169 -21.45 5.23 22.91
CA ARG A 169 -22.11 5.62 21.65
C ARG A 169 -21.17 6.39 20.76
N TYR A 170 -21.11 5.97 19.50
CA TYR A 170 -20.40 6.73 18.47
C TYR A 170 -21.27 7.90 18.01
N VAL A 171 -20.71 9.11 18.05
CA VAL A 171 -21.37 10.29 17.47
C VAL A 171 -21.39 10.08 15.94
N THR A 172 -22.58 9.94 15.36
CA THR A 172 -22.80 9.57 13.95
C THR A 172 -23.51 10.65 13.16
#